data_AF-A0A945FNL9-F1
#
_entry.id   AF-A0A945FNL9-F1
#
_cell.length_a   1.000
_cell.length_b   1.000
_cell.length_c   1.000
_cell.angle_alpha   90.00
_cell.angle_beta   90.00
_cell.angle_gamma   90.00
#
_symmetry.space_group_name_H-M   'P 1'
#
loop_
_entity.id
_entity.type
_entity.pdbx_description
1 polymer ?
#
loop_
_entity_poly.entity_id
_entity_poly.type
_entity_poly.pdbx_seq_one_letter_code
_entity_poly.pdbx_strand_id
1 'polypeptide(L)'
;KPSVISAIIKYQLTEGMRRVINDGMDIQGGSGICLGPSNYIGRLYQTIPVGITVEGANILTRTMMIFGQGAVRCHPYIQSEMAALALEDKEQALKDFDAILWKHIGFFLGNIGRGLWFGVSNARFSNTPGDKHTRRYYQQLARLSTSFTLTADFALLTLGGNLKRKERISGRFADVLSHLYLCSCVLKHFENQGSQETDIPLLNWACQYSLHRAQQSLLAVFWLLPMRIPAIALRTVLFPLGKPYAPPQDKLVGELAQLLLNDSPTRDRLTAGVYINDNPEDATGRIEVAFKAVLMAAPVEAKIHAAQKQGDLDKGTLASTIDSALAKNIINQAEAELLHTAEQARSEAIRVDDFDPGEL
;
A
#
# COMPACT_ATOMS: atom_id res chain seq x y z
N LYS A 1 22.43 -3.83 -12.50
CA LYS A 1 21.60 -3.40 -11.34
C LYS A 1 20.13 -3.40 -11.78
N PRO A 2 19.17 -3.92 -10.97
CA PRO A 2 17.78 -4.07 -11.42
C PRO A 2 17.06 -2.71 -11.44
N SER A 3 17.18 -1.97 -12.55
CA SER A 3 16.66 -0.61 -12.70
C SER A 3 15.13 -0.51 -12.50
N VAL A 4 14.40 -1.57 -12.83
CA VAL A 4 12.92 -1.61 -12.75
C VAL A 4 12.44 -1.69 -11.30
N ILE A 5 13.05 -2.54 -10.48
CA ILE A 5 12.65 -2.71 -9.08
C ILE A 5 12.91 -1.42 -8.29
N SER A 6 14.09 -0.82 -8.46
CA SER A 6 14.41 0.47 -7.84
C SER A 6 13.42 1.56 -8.25
N ALA A 7 13.03 1.61 -9.54
CA ALA A 7 12.03 2.54 -10.03
C ALA A 7 10.63 2.32 -9.41
N ILE A 8 10.20 1.05 -9.26
CA ILE A 8 8.94 0.71 -8.58
C ILE A 8 8.97 1.19 -7.13
N ILE A 9 10.03 0.86 -6.38
CA ILE A 9 10.16 1.23 -4.97
C ILE A 9 10.20 2.75 -4.81
N LYS A 10 11.02 3.46 -5.59
CA LYS A 10 11.07 4.93 -5.58
C LYS A 10 9.70 5.54 -5.80
N TYR A 11 9.01 5.10 -6.86
CA TYR A 11 7.68 5.61 -7.20
C TYR A 11 6.65 5.34 -6.08
N GLN A 12 6.55 4.09 -5.63
CA GLN A 12 5.50 3.67 -4.69
C GLN A 12 5.73 4.22 -3.28
N LEU A 13 6.98 4.27 -2.79
CA LEU A 13 7.28 4.80 -1.46
C LEU A 13 7.09 6.31 -1.40
N THR A 14 7.52 7.07 -2.42
CA THR A 14 7.37 8.54 -2.41
C THR A 14 5.91 8.98 -2.60
N GLU A 15 5.14 8.25 -3.42
CA GLU A 15 3.69 8.48 -3.56
C GLU A 15 2.92 8.02 -2.31
N GLY A 16 3.35 6.93 -1.66
CA GLY A 16 2.82 6.48 -0.38
C GLY A 16 3.07 7.49 0.73
N MET A 17 4.30 7.98 0.85
CA MET A 17 4.69 9.05 1.78
C MET A 17 3.82 10.30 1.59
N ARG A 18 3.61 10.74 0.33
CA ARG A 18 2.72 11.88 0.05
C ARG A 18 1.32 11.68 0.66
N ARG A 19 0.74 10.50 0.50
CA ARG A 19 -0.62 10.22 1.01
C ARG A 19 -0.64 10.15 2.54
N VAL A 20 0.26 9.36 3.12
CA VAL A 20 0.33 9.17 4.58
C VAL A 20 0.57 10.49 5.30
N ILE A 21 1.45 11.36 4.76
CA ILE A 21 1.70 12.67 5.35
C ILE A 21 0.48 13.59 5.16
N ASN A 22 -0.20 13.58 4.02
CA ASN A 22 -1.44 14.34 3.85
C ASN A 22 -2.52 13.88 4.85
N ASP A 23 -2.73 12.57 4.98
CA ASP A 23 -3.70 11.99 5.93
C ASP A 23 -3.30 12.35 7.38
N GLY A 24 -2.00 12.37 7.69
CA GLY A 24 -1.47 12.82 8.98
C GLY A 24 -1.69 14.31 9.24
N MET A 25 -1.57 15.16 8.22
CA MET A 25 -1.90 16.59 8.32
C MET A 25 -3.40 16.79 8.59
N ASP A 26 -4.27 16.00 7.97
CA ASP A 26 -5.72 16.05 8.22
C ASP A 26 -6.06 15.65 9.67
N ILE A 27 -5.35 14.67 10.23
CA ILE A 27 -5.49 14.26 11.65
C ILE A 27 -4.99 15.34 12.60
N GLN A 28 -3.85 15.97 12.30
CA GLN A 28 -3.25 17.02 13.14
C GLN A 28 -4.00 18.35 13.07
N GLY A 29 -4.62 18.67 11.93
CA GLY A 29 -5.32 19.93 11.72
C GLY A 29 -4.40 21.14 11.91
N GLY A 30 -4.78 22.07 12.79
CA GLY A 30 -4.05 23.32 13.02
C GLY A 30 -2.60 23.12 13.48
N SER A 31 -2.33 22.10 14.32
CA SER A 31 -0.98 21.81 14.81
C SER A 31 -0.04 21.39 13.68
N GLY A 32 -0.57 20.77 12.62
CA GLY A 32 0.20 20.34 11.45
C GLY A 32 0.72 21.51 10.60
N ILE A 33 0.01 22.64 10.61
CA ILE A 33 0.32 23.82 9.80
C ILE A 33 1.15 24.86 10.58
N CYS A 34 0.94 24.98 11.89
CA CYS A 34 1.75 25.89 12.72
C CYS A 34 3.17 25.33 12.90
N LEU A 35 4.17 25.98 12.30
CA LEU A 35 5.56 25.50 12.26
C LEU A 35 6.36 25.92 13.50
N GLY A 36 5.96 25.46 14.68
CA GLY A 36 6.72 25.68 15.91
C GLY A 36 7.55 24.48 16.39
N PRO A 37 8.18 24.57 17.58
CA PRO A 37 9.00 23.50 18.15
C PRO A 37 8.25 22.18 18.34
N SER A 38 6.93 22.23 18.55
CA SER A 38 6.10 21.06 18.81
C SER A 38 5.59 20.41 17.51
N ASN A 39 5.77 21.06 16.35
CA ASN A 39 5.37 20.55 15.05
C ASN A 39 6.38 19.53 14.50
N TYR A 40 5.93 18.28 14.34
CA TYR A 40 6.76 17.20 13.80
C TYR A 40 6.44 16.81 12.35
N ILE A 41 5.33 17.28 11.78
CA ILE A 41 4.83 16.81 10.47
C ILE A 41 4.90 17.86 9.34
N GLY A 42 4.84 19.16 9.66
CA GLY A 42 4.76 20.22 8.67
C GLY A 42 6.01 20.31 7.80
N ARG A 43 7.20 20.14 8.38
CA ARG A 43 8.45 20.05 7.60
C ARG A 43 8.50 18.82 6.71
N LEU A 44 7.98 17.67 7.18
CA LEU A 44 7.90 16.45 6.35
C LEU A 44 7.00 16.69 5.14
N TYR A 45 5.86 17.35 5.32
CA TYR A 45 4.98 17.74 4.21
C TYR A 45 5.72 18.58 3.16
N GLN A 46 6.52 19.56 3.59
CA GLN A 46 7.31 20.40 2.69
C GLN A 46 8.38 19.63 1.89
N THR A 47 8.83 18.46 2.36
CA THR A 47 9.79 17.62 1.63
C THR A 47 9.18 16.77 0.52
N ILE A 48 7.84 16.61 0.50
CA ILE A 48 7.15 15.77 -0.49
C ILE A 48 7.52 16.13 -1.94
N PRO A 49 7.53 17.41 -2.35
CA PRO A 49 7.90 17.80 -3.71
C PRO A 49 9.29 17.35 -4.11
N VAL A 50 10.23 17.30 -3.17
CA VAL A 50 11.62 16.84 -3.41
C VAL A 50 11.61 15.35 -3.75
N GLY A 51 11.01 14.50 -2.91
CA GLY A 51 11.00 13.04 -3.13
C GLY A 51 10.34 12.61 -4.43
N ILE A 52 9.30 13.33 -4.86
CA ILE A 52 8.52 12.96 -6.06
C ILE A 52 9.17 13.46 -7.36
N THR A 53 10.07 14.44 -7.30
CA THR A 53 10.72 15.07 -8.46
C THR A 53 12.18 14.65 -8.63
N VAL A 54 12.94 14.54 -7.54
CA VAL A 54 14.35 14.18 -7.54
C VAL A 54 14.51 12.67 -7.85
N GLU A 55 15.68 12.29 -8.38
CA GLU A 55 16.01 10.93 -8.85
C GLU A 55 15.13 10.41 -10.01
N GLY A 56 14.50 11.35 -10.73
CA GLY A 56 13.57 11.07 -11.82
C GLY A 56 12.13 11.30 -11.37
N ALA A 57 11.49 12.31 -11.97
CA ALA A 57 10.12 12.66 -11.65
C ALA A 57 9.21 11.44 -11.74
N ASN A 58 8.32 11.27 -10.76
CA ASN A 58 7.45 10.09 -10.67
C ASN A 58 6.63 9.86 -11.95
N ILE A 59 6.30 10.91 -12.70
CA ILE A 59 5.67 10.82 -14.02
C ILE A 59 6.56 10.02 -14.98
N LEU A 60 7.83 10.39 -15.14
CA LEU A 60 8.78 9.72 -16.02
C LEU A 60 9.14 8.31 -15.54
N THR A 61 9.34 8.15 -14.23
CA THR A 61 9.63 6.85 -13.61
C THR A 61 8.49 5.86 -13.90
N ARG A 62 7.25 6.31 -13.73
CA ARG A 62 6.05 5.53 -13.99
C ARG A 62 5.84 5.24 -15.48
N THR A 63 5.99 6.22 -16.37
CA THR A 63 5.61 6.05 -17.78
C THR A 63 6.73 5.46 -18.64
N MET A 64 8.00 5.75 -18.34
CA MET A 64 9.14 5.35 -19.17
C MET A 64 10.00 4.24 -18.57
N MET A 65 10.29 4.29 -17.26
CA MET A 65 11.29 3.38 -16.67
C MET A 65 10.69 2.03 -16.26
N ILE A 66 9.61 2.03 -15.47
CA ILE A 66 9.05 0.80 -14.90
C ILE A 66 8.60 -0.17 -16.00
N PHE A 67 7.71 0.27 -16.89
CA PHE A 67 7.22 -0.59 -17.96
C PHE A 67 8.04 -0.47 -19.25
N GLY A 68 8.38 0.74 -19.70
CA GLY A 68 9.06 0.93 -20.99
C GLY A 68 10.40 0.20 -21.08
N GLN A 69 11.25 0.29 -20.05
CA GLN A 69 12.50 -0.46 -19.99
C GLN A 69 12.30 -1.90 -19.48
N GLY A 70 11.33 -2.10 -18.58
CA GLY A 70 11.03 -3.43 -18.02
C GLY A 70 10.49 -4.41 -19.04
N ALA A 71 9.64 -3.97 -19.98
CA ALA A 71 9.08 -4.81 -21.03
C ALA A 71 10.17 -5.39 -21.95
N VAL A 72 11.24 -4.64 -22.22
CA VAL A 72 12.36 -5.14 -23.06
C VAL A 72 13.27 -6.08 -22.26
N ARG A 73 13.59 -5.73 -21.01
CA ARG A 73 14.58 -6.46 -20.20
C ARG A 73 14.06 -7.69 -19.48
N CYS A 74 12.78 -7.72 -19.14
CA CYS A 74 12.18 -8.80 -18.34
C CYS A 74 11.33 -9.75 -19.18
N HIS A 75 11.05 -9.42 -20.45
CA HIS A 75 10.31 -10.32 -21.33
C HIS A 75 11.23 -11.44 -21.84
N PRO A 76 10.80 -12.72 -21.77
CA PRO A 76 11.68 -13.86 -22.10
C PRO A 76 12.24 -13.86 -23.53
N TYR A 77 11.53 -13.26 -24.48
CA TYR A 77 11.86 -13.35 -25.91
C TYR A 77 12.30 -12.04 -26.57
N ILE A 78 11.84 -10.87 -26.09
CA ILE A 78 11.96 -9.59 -26.84
C ILE A 78 13.43 -9.18 -27.00
N GLN A 79 14.24 -9.31 -25.96
CA GLN A 79 15.66 -8.97 -26.05
C GLN A 79 16.40 -9.88 -27.04
N SER A 80 16.08 -11.17 -27.04
CA SER A 80 16.67 -12.16 -27.94
C SER A 80 16.25 -11.92 -29.40
N GLU A 81 14.99 -11.56 -29.64
CA GLU A 81 14.48 -11.16 -30.96
C GLU A 81 15.22 -9.92 -31.50
N MET A 82 15.40 -8.90 -30.67
CA MET A 82 16.15 -7.70 -31.04
C MET A 82 17.62 -8.00 -31.33
N ALA A 83 18.24 -8.91 -30.56
CA ALA A 83 19.63 -9.32 -30.77
C ALA A 83 19.80 -10.11 -32.07
N ALA A 84 18.86 -11.00 -32.41
CA ALA A 84 18.88 -11.76 -33.66
C ALA A 84 18.81 -10.84 -34.89
N LEU A 85 17.98 -9.80 -34.84
CA LEU A 85 17.85 -8.80 -35.92
C LEU A 85 19.06 -7.87 -36.06
N ALA A 86 19.99 -7.88 -35.10
CA ALA A 86 21.20 -7.06 -35.13
C ALA A 86 22.42 -7.79 -35.74
N LEU A 87 22.27 -9.05 -36.14
CA LEU A 87 23.33 -9.82 -36.80
C LEU A 87 23.61 -9.27 -38.21
N GLU A 88 24.89 -9.23 -38.60
CA GLU A 88 25.31 -8.74 -39.92
C GLU A 88 24.89 -9.69 -41.05
N ASP A 89 24.96 -11.00 -40.80
CA ASP A 89 24.48 -12.03 -41.72
C ASP A 89 22.95 -12.08 -41.70
N LYS A 90 22.34 -11.60 -42.79
CA LYS A 90 20.88 -11.54 -42.95
C LYS A 90 20.21 -12.91 -43.00
N GLU A 91 20.86 -13.93 -43.55
CA GLU A 91 20.25 -15.27 -43.60
C GLU A 91 20.25 -15.90 -42.21
N GLN A 92 21.35 -15.75 -41.47
CA GLN A 92 21.43 -16.24 -40.10
C GLN A 92 20.51 -15.44 -39.17
N ALA A 93 20.44 -14.11 -39.32
CA ALA A 93 19.52 -13.25 -38.59
C ALA A 93 18.06 -13.69 -38.73
N LEU A 94 17.62 -14.01 -39.96
CA LEU A 94 16.26 -14.47 -40.23
C LEU A 94 15.99 -15.83 -39.59
N LYS A 95 16.90 -16.81 -39.72
CA LYS A 95 16.74 -18.14 -39.12
C LYS A 95 16.62 -18.08 -37.60
N ASP A 96 17.51 -17.31 -36.96
CA ASP A 96 17.52 -17.17 -35.49
C ASP A 96 16.30 -16.41 -34.99
N PHE A 97 15.90 -15.34 -35.69
CA PHE A 97 14.69 -14.59 -35.37
C PHE A 97 13.44 -15.46 -35.49
N ASP A 98 13.26 -16.20 -36.58
CA ASP A 98 12.09 -17.07 -36.78
C ASP A 98 12.00 -18.14 -35.69
N ALA A 99 13.13 -18.75 -35.32
CA ALA A 99 13.16 -19.75 -34.26
C ALA A 99 12.74 -19.18 -32.89
N ILE A 100 13.11 -17.94 -32.58
CA ILE A 100 12.71 -17.26 -31.34
C ILE A 100 11.24 -16.83 -31.41
N LEU A 101 10.81 -16.29 -32.54
CA LEU A 101 9.43 -15.84 -32.77
C LEU A 101 8.44 -16.99 -32.59
N TRP A 102 8.74 -18.18 -33.11
CA TRP A 102 7.87 -19.35 -32.92
C TRP A 102 7.74 -19.76 -31.45
N LYS A 103 8.81 -19.64 -30.65
CA LYS A 103 8.76 -19.87 -29.19
C LYS A 103 7.90 -18.82 -28.50
N HIS A 104 8.02 -17.55 -28.91
CA HIS A 104 7.20 -16.46 -28.39
C HIS A 104 5.71 -16.65 -28.72
N ILE A 105 5.38 -17.02 -29.95
CA ILE A 105 3.99 -17.35 -30.34
C ILE A 105 3.46 -18.52 -29.51
N GLY A 106 4.25 -19.58 -29.33
CA GLY A 106 3.89 -20.72 -28.47
C GLY A 106 3.62 -20.30 -27.03
N PHE A 107 4.47 -19.43 -26.46
CA PHE A 107 4.29 -18.86 -25.13
C PHE A 107 3.00 -18.02 -25.03
N PHE A 108 2.74 -17.18 -26.03
CA PHE A 108 1.54 -16.34 -26.09
C PHE A 108 0.26 -17.21 -26.14
N LEU A 109 0.21 -18.20 -27.04
CA LEU A 109 -0.92 -19.12 -27.16
C LEU A 109 -1.13 -19.97 -25.89
N GLY A 110 -0.04 -20.47 -25.31
CA GLY A 110 -0.08 -21.20 -24.04
C GLY A 110 -0.62 -20.33 -22.90
N ASN A 111 -0.23 -19.06 -22.86
CA ASN A 111 -0.77 -18.11 -21.91
C ASN A 111 -2.26 -17.83 -22.14
N ILE A 112 -2.76 -17.77 -23.39
CA ILE A 112 -4.21 -17.60 -23.66
C ILE A 112 -5.01 -18.72 -23.00
N GLY A 113 -4.61 -19.98 -23.22
CA GLY A 113 -5.25 -21.13 -22.59
C GLY A 113 -5.20 -21.07 -21.06
N ARG A 114 -4.02 -20.76 -20.50
CA ARG A 114 -3.83 -20.58 -19.05
C ARG A 114 -4.66 -19.42 -18.50
N GLY A 115 -4.75 -18.32 -19.23
CA GLY A 115 -5.49 -17.11 -18.89
C GLY A 115 -6.99 -17.37 -18.84
N LEU A 116 -7.53 -18.11 -19.81
CA LEU A 116 -8.93 -18.56 -19.80
C LEU A 116 -9.19 -19.50 -18.62
N TRP A 117 -8.33 -20.51 -18.42
CA TRP A 117 -8.44 -21.46 -17.31
C TRP A 117 -8.43 -20.76 -15.96
N PHE A 118 -7.49 -19.84 -15.74
CA PHE A 118 -7.43 -19.03 -14.52
C PHE A 118 -8.58 -18.02 -14.42
N GLY A 119 -9.07 -17.51 -15.55
CA GLY A 119 -10.26 -16.66 -15.62
C GLY A 119 -11.50 -17.34 -15.06
N VAL A 120 -11.78 -18.55 -15.53
CA VAL A 120 -12.96 -19.35 -15.13
C VAL A 120 -12.79 -19.95 -13.73
N SER A 121 -11.65 -20.58 -13.45
CA SER A 121 -11.40 -21.24 -12.15
C SER A 121 -11.01 -20.28 -11.03
N ASN A 122 -10.85 -18.99 -11.33
CA ASN A 122 -10.27 -18.00 -10.43
C ASN A 122 -8.89 -18.42 -9.86
N ALA A 123 -8.15 -19.21 -10.66
CA ALA A 123 -6.87 -19.85 -10.35
C ALA A 123 -6.87 -20.78 -9.11
N ARG A 124 -8.03 -21.23 -8.63
CA ARG A 124 -8.13 -22.10 -7.43
C ARG A 124 -7.38 -23.42 -7.55
N PHE A 125 -7.19 -23.92 -8.77
CA PHE A 125 -6.50 -25.18 -9.06
C PHE A 125 -5.04 -25.00 -9.46
N SER A 126 -4.48 -23.79 -9.32
CA SER A 126 -3.05 -23.58 -9.56
C SER A 126 -2.23 -24.07 -8.38
N ASN A 127 -1.15 -24.80 -8.67
CA ASN A 127 -0.17 -25.20 -7.66
C ASN A 127 0.69 -23.98 -7.30
N THR A 128 0.55 -23.51 -6.07
CA THR A 128 1.24 -22.32 -5.56
C THR A 128 1.75 -22.56 -4.14
N PRO A 129 2.85 -21.91 -3.74
CA PRO A 129 3.31 -21.96 -2.36
C PRO A 129 2.29 -21.32 -1.40
N GLY A 130 2.54 -21.47 -0.10
CA GLY A 130 1.78 -20.80 0.95
C GLY A 130 0.84 -21.71 1.74
N ASP A 131 0.44 -21.18 2.89
CA ASP A 131 -0.44 -21.77 3.89
C ASP A 131 -1.91 -21.39 3.68
N LYS A 132 -2.76 -21.62 4.69
CA LYS A 132 -4.19 -21.32 4.66
C LYS A 132 -4.49 -19.82 4.45
N HIS A 133 -3.57 -18.91 4.80
CA HIS A 133 -3.76 -17.46 4.71
C HIS A 133 -3.18 -16.86 3.43
N THR A 134 -2.06 -17.39 2.95
CA THR A 134 -1.28 -16.81 1.84
C THR A 134 -1.54 -17.47 0.50
N ARG A 135 -1.88 -18.78 0.48
CA ARG A 135 -2.03 -19.55 -0.76
C ARG A 135 -3.01 -18.90 -1.72
N ARG A 136 -4.15 -18.42 -1.22
CA ARG A 136 -5.17 -17.79 -2.08
C ARG A 136 -4.61 -16.57 -2.80
N TYR A 137 -3.82 -15.73 -2.12
CA TYR A 137 -3.20 -14.56 -2.73
C TYR A 137 -2.14 -14.94 -3.77
N TYR A 138 -1.35 -15.98 -3.55
CA TYR A 138 -0.44 -16.50 -4.58
C TYR A 138 -1.17 -16.96 -5.85
N GLN A 139 -2.30 -17.66 -5.70
CA GLN A 139 -3.14 -18.05 -6.84
C GLN A 139 -3.69 -16.83 -7.60
N GLN A 140 -4.15 -15.80 -6.87
CA GLN A 140 -4.65 -14.55 -7.46
C GLN A 140 -3.54 -13.76 -8.17
N LEU A 141 -2.33 -13.75 -7.61
CA LEU A 141 -1.16 -13.17 -8.25
C LEU A 141 -0.79 -13.93 -9.52
N ALA A 142 -0.80 -15.26 -9.50
CA ALA A 142 -0.55 -16.06 -10.70
C ALA A 142 -1.59 -15.73 -11.79
N ARG A 143 -2.87 -15.62 -11.43
CA ARG A 143 -3.95 -15.21 -12.34
C ARG A 143 -3.68 -13.85 -12.98
N LEU A 144 -3.48 -12.81 -12.16
CA LEU A 144 -3.27 -11.45 -12.67
C LEU A 144 -1.94 -11.31 -13.43
N SER A 145 -0.91 -12.05 -13.06
CA SER A 145 0.38 -12.06 -13.77
C SER A 145 0.24 -12.65 -15.17
N THR A 146 -0.53 -13.75 -15.32
CA THR A 146 -0.87 -14.30 -16.64
C THR A 146 -1.69 -13.29 -17.45
N SER A 147 -2.70 -12.64 -16.84
CA SER A 147 -3.49 -11.60 -17.51
C SER A 147 -2.64 -10.40 -17.94
N PHE A 148 -1.72 -9.96 -17.09
CA PHE A 148 -0.77 -8.88 -17.38
C PHE A 148 0.13 -9.24 -18.56
N THR A 149 0.74 -10.43 -18.54
CA THR A 149 1.66 -10.91 -19.58
C THR A 149 0.96 -10.92 -20.94
N LEU A 150 -0.22 -11.54 -21.05
CA LEU A 150 -0.99 -11.54 -22.29
C LEU A 150 -1.37 -10.16 -22.79
N THR A 151 -1.76 -9.28 -21.88
CA THR A 151 -2.15 -7.92 -22.23
C THR A 151 -0.93 -7.11 -22.69
N ALA A 152 0.24 -7.35 -22.08
CA ALA A 152 1.50 -6.73 -22.48
C ALA A 152 1.97 -7.24 -23.85
N ASP A 153 1.92 -8.55 -24.10
CA ASP A 153 2.27 -9.14 -25.40
C ASP A 153 1.35 -8.62 -26.50
N PHE A 154 0.04 -8.55 -26.23
CA PHE A 154 -0.92 -7.95 -27.15
C PHE A 154 -0.62 -6.47 -27.40
N ALA A 155 -0.24 -5.70 -26.37
CA ALA A 155 0.14 -4.30 -26.54
C ALA A 155 1.43 -4.16 -27.38
N LEU A 156 2.43 -5.00 -27.15
CA LEU A 156 3.68 -5.02 -27.91
C LEU A 156 3.44 -5.40 -29.37
N LEU A 157 2.61 -6.41 -29.64
CA LEU A 157 2.25 -6.84 -30.99
C LEU A 157 1.53 -5.72 -31.76
N THR A 158 0.60 -5.02 -31.11
CA THR A 158 -0.30 -4.08 -31.78
C THR A 158 0.24 -2.65 -31.86
N LEU A 159 1.06 -2.24 -30.89
CA LEU A 159 1.66 -0.89 -30.84
C LEU A 159 3.15 -0.89 -31.22
N GLY A 160 3.84 -2.02 -31.09
CA GLY A 160 5.28 -2.12 -31.36
C GLY A 160 6.10 -1.06 -30.62
N GLY A 161 7.06 -0.45 -31.33
CA GLY A 161 7.88 0.65 -30.82
C GLY A 161 7.08 1.90 -30.40
N ASN A 162 5.83 2.05 -30.84
CA ASN A 162 4.98 3.18 -30.43
C ASN A 162 4.49 3.06 -28.99
N LEU A 163 4.54 1.86 -28.39
CA LEU A 163 4.13 1.65 -27.00
C LEU A 163 4.89 2.55 -26.05
N LYS A 164 6.20 2.75 -26.27
CA LYS A 164 7.03 3.66 -25.47
C LYS A 164 6.54 5.11 -25.52
N ARG A 165 5.97 5.54 -26.66
CA ARG A 165 5.39 6.89 -26.85
C ARG A 165 3.98 7.03 -26.27
N LYS A 166 3.29 5.92 -25.98
CA LYS A 166 1.94 5.90 -25.38
C LYS A 166 2.03 5.90 -23.86
N GLU A 167 2.57 7.00 -23.31
CA GLU A 167 2.88 7.15 -21.88
C GLU A 167 1.72 6.79 -20.94
N ARG A 168 0.47 7.12 -21.30
CA ARG A 168 -0.72 6.76 -20.50
C ARG A 168 -0.90 5.24 -20.37
N ILE A 169 -0.67 4.48 -21.43
CA ILE A 169 -0.78 3.01 -21.44
C ILE A 169 0.37 2.42 -20.64
N SER A 170 1.60 2.87 -20.92
CA SER A 170 2.80 2.42 -20.22
C SER A 170 2.71 2.68 -18.71
N GLY A 171 2.19 3.85 -18.31
CA GLY A 171 1.95 4.16 -16.90
C GLY A 171 0.91 3.24 -16.24
N ARG A 172 -0.12 2.78 -16.96
CA ARG A 172 -1.07 1.79 -16.43
C ARG A 172 -0.45 0.42 -16.28
N PHE A 173 0.35 -0.05 -17.25
CA PHE A 173 1.09 -1.29 -17.08
C PHE A 173 2.09 -1.21 -15.92
N ALA A 174 2.75 -0.07 -15.74
CA ALA A 174 3.62 0.16 -14.59
C ALA A 174 2.87 0.07 -13.26
N ASP A 175 1.64 0.60 -13.18
CA ASP A 175 0.80 0.45 -11.99
C ASP A 175 0.45 -1.02 -11.71
N VAL A 176 0.11 -1.80 -12.75
CA VAL A 176 -0.19 -3.25 -12.60
C VAL A 176 1.04 -3.97 -12.07
N LEU A 177 2.19 -3.80 -12.73
CA LEU A 177 3.44 -4.46 -12.36
C LEU A 177 3.87 -4.08 -10.94
N SER A 178 3.76 -2.80 -10.57
CA SER A 178 4.11 -2.32 -9.23
C SER A 178 3.28 -3.02 -8.16
N HIS A 179 1.96 -3.13 -8.34
CA HIS A 179 1.11 -3.78 -7.35
C HIS A 179 1.25 -5.30 -7.31
N LEU A 180 1.55 -5.96 -8.44
CA LEU A 180 1.92 -7.39 -8.43
C LEU A 180 3.21 -7.61 -7.63
N TYR A 181 4.20 -6.75 -7.84
CA TYR A 181 5.47 -6.78 -7.10
C TYR A 181 5.26 -6.53 -5.60
N LEU A 182 4.58 -5.44 -5.23
CA LEU A 182 4.30 -5.10 -3.83
C LEU A 182 3.54 -6.22 -3.11
N CYS A 183 2.51 -6.79 -3.74
CA CYS A 183 1.76 -7.91 -3.16
C CYS A 183 2.65 -9.13 -2.93
N SER A 184 3.57 -9.41 -3.87
CA SER A 184 4.56 -10.49 -3.71
C SER A 184 5.53 -10.20 -2.55
N CYS A 185 5.97 -8.95 -2.39
CA CYS A 185 6.81 -8.52 -1.27
C CYS A 185 6.09 -8.68 0.07
N VAL A 186 4.81 -8.31 0.16
CA VAL A 186 4.00 -8.48 1.39
C VAL A 186 3.93 -9.96 1.79
N LEU A 187 3.59 -10.84 0.84
CA LEU A 187 3.53 -12.28 1.10
C LEU A 187 4.88 -12.84 1.55
N LYS A 188 5.97 -12.41 0.90
CA LYS A 188 7.31 -12.85 1.26
C LYS A 188 7.77 -12.30 2.61
N HIS A 189 7.42 -11.06 2.92
CA HIS A 189 7.75 -10.43 4.18
C HIS A 189 7.05 -11.14 5.35
N PHE A 190 5.75 -11.43 5.20
CA PHE A 190 4.98 -12.19 6.18
C PHE A 190 5.58 -13.58 6.45
N GLU A 191 5.94 -14.31 5.39
CA GLU A 191 6.62 -15.61 5.51
C GLU A 191 7.98 -15.47 6.23
N ASN A 192 8.79 -14.48 5.87
CA ASN A 192 10.10 -14.25 6.48
C ASN A 192 10.01 -13.85 7.97
N GLN A 193 8.89 -13.30 8.41
CA GLN A 193 8.61 -12.97 9.81
C GLN A 193 8.01 -14.15 10.60
N GLY A 194 7.92 -15.33 9.99
CA GLY A 194 7.39 -16.54 10.63
C GLY A 194 5.87 -16.66 10.57
N SER A 195 5.19 -15.92 9.69
CA SER A 195 3.74 -15.99 9.47
C SER A 195 2.89 -15.78 10.75
N GLN A 196 3.21 -14.72 11.49
CA GLN A 196 2.54 -14.38 12.75
C GLN A 196 1.02 -14.20 12.57
N GLU A 197 0.20 -14.93 13.32
CA GLU A 197 -1.26 -14.86 13.15
C GLU A 197 -1.82 -13.47 13.47
N THR A 198 -1.19 -12.72 14.37
CA THR A 198 -1.58 -11.34 14.72
C THR A 198 -1.42 -10.35 13.56
N ASP A 199 -0.59 -10.67 12.55
CA ASP A 199 -0.32 -9.79 11.40
C ASP A 199 -1.20 -10.11 10.18
N ILE A 200 -2.06 -11.13 10.29
CA ILE A 200 -3.01 -11.53 9.24
C ILE A 200 -3.88 -10.36 8.76
N PRO A 201 -4.39 -9.46 9.62
CA PRO A 201 -5.15 -8.30 9.15
C PRO A 201 -4.32 -7.40 8.22
N LEU A 202 -3.08 -7.06 8.60
CA LEU A 202 -2.16 -6.25 7.78
C LEU A 202 -1.87 -6.91 6.43
N LEU A 203 -1.57 -8.22 6.45
CA LEU A 203 -1.36 -9.05 5.26
C LEU A 203 -2.58 -8.97 4.32
N ASN A 204 -3.77 -9.26 4.87
CA ASN A 204 -5.01 -9.28 4.10
C ASN A 204 -5.30 -7.94 3.45
N TRP A 205 -5.17 -6.85 4.21
CA TRP A 205 -5.44 -5.51 3.70
C TRP A 205 -4.49 -5.15 2.57
N ALA A 206 -3.18 -5.37 2.75
CA ALA A 206 -2.17 -5.01 1.77
C ALA A 206 -2.28 -5.86 0.48
N CYS A 207 -2.58 -7.15 0.60
CA CYS A 207 -2.82 -8.02 -0.56
C CYS A 207 -4.10 -7.66 -1.30
N GLN A 208 -5.23 -7.46 -0.59
CA GLN A 208 -6.50 -7.07 -1.21
C GLN A 208 -6.39 -5.71 -1.91
N TYR A 209 -5.77 -4.73 -1.25
CA TYR A 209 -5.50 -3.42 -1.84
C TYR A 209 -4.69 -3.55 -3.13
N SER A 210 -3.57 -4.28 -3.08
CA SER A 210 -2.67 -4.42 -4.23
C SER A 210 -3.35 -5.15 -5.40
N LEU A 211 -4.03 -6.27 -5.15
CA LEU A 211 -4.75 -7.02 -6.18
C LEU A 211 -5.88 -6.21 -6.80
N HIS A 212 -6.63 -5.46 -5.99
CA HIS A 212 -7.69 -4.58 -6.48
C HIS A 212 -7.12 -3.47 -7.38
N ARG A 213 -6.04 -2.81 -6.95
CA ARG A 213 -5.38 -1.75 -7.73
C ARG A 213 -4.78 -2.27 -9.03
N ALA A 214 -4.10 -3.42 -8.99
CA ALA A 214 -3.60 -4.09 -10.19
C ALA A 214 -4.74 -4.40 -11.17
N GLN A 215 -5.87 -4.91 -10.69
CA GLN A 215 -7.05 -5.16 -11.53
C GLN A 215 -7.60 -3.88 -12.16
N GLN A 216 -7.80 -2.81 -11.38
CA GLN A 216 -8.35 -1.57 -11.94
C GLN A 216 -7.41 -0.97 -13.01
N SER A 217 -6.10 -1.00 -12.76
CA SER A 217 -5.12 -0.54 -13.75
C SER A 217 -5.12 -1.41 -15.01
N LEU A 218 -5.22 -2.75 -14.88
CA LEU A 218 -5.29 -3.65 -16.02
C LEU A 218 -6.58 -3.47 -16.82
N LEU A 219 -7.72 -3.26 -16.14
CA LEU A 219 -8.98 -2.93 -16.81
C LEU A 219 -8.89 -1.61 -17.58
N ALA A 220 -8.20 -0.61 -17.03
CA ALA A 220 -7.94 0.64 -17.73
C ALA A 220 -7.04 0.44 -18.96
N VAL A 221 -6.11 -0.52 -18.93
CA VAL A 221 -5.31 -0.88 -20.12
C VAL A 221 -6.20 -1.36 -21.26
N PHE A 222 -7.16 -2.27 -21.02
CA PHE A 222 -8.06 -2.75 -22.10
C PHE A 222 -8.83 -1.60 -22.79
N TRP A 223 -9.16 -0.55 -22.04
CA TRP A 223 -9.82 0.64 -22.60
C TRP A 223 -8.89 1.52 -23.45
N LEU A 224 -7.57 1.41 -23.26
CA LEU A 224 -6.58 2.21 -23.97
C LEU A 224 -5.92 1.46 -25.14
N LEU A 225 -6.04 0.12 -25.17
CA LEU A 225 -5.48 -0.70 -26.25
C LEU A 225 -6.06 -0.31 -27.62
N PRO A 226 -5.25 -0.41 -28.69
CA PRO A 226 -5.74 -0.29 -30.06
C PRO A 226 -6.62 -1.50 -30.41
N MET A 227 -7.37 -1.40 -31.51
CA MET A 227 -8.27 -2.46 -32.01
C MET A 227 -9.30 -2.93 -30.96
N ARG A 228 -10.39 -2.17 -30.86
CA ARG A 228 -11.43 -2.35 -29.84
C ARG A 228 -11.98 -3.77 -29.72
N ILE A 229 -12.27 -4.42 -30.85
CA ILE A 229 -12.88 -5.75 -30.86
C ILE A 229 -11.91 -6.81 -30.27
N PRO A 230 -10.66 -6.95 -30.75
CA PRO A 230 -9.66 -7.81 -30.12
C PRO A 230 -9.41 -7.51 -28.64
N ALA A 231 -9.35 -6.22 -28.25
CA ALA A 231 -9.15 -5.83 -26.86
C ALA A 231 -10.32 -6.27 -25.95
N ILE A 232 -11.56 -6.17 -26.44
CA ILE A 232 -12.74 -6.67 -25.73
C ILE A 232 -12.71 -8.19 -25.63
N ALA A 233 -12.38 -8.89 -26.72
CA ALA A 233 -12.26 -10.36 -26.71
C ALA A 233 -11.22 -10.83 -25.69
N LEU A 234 -10.03 -10.21 -25.69
CA LEU A 234 -8.98 -10.50 -24.70
C LEU A 234 -9.45 -10.26 -23.27
N ARG A 235 -10.14 -9.14 -23.01
CA ARG A 235 -10.72 -8.86 -21.69
C ARG A 235 -11.71 -9.95 -21.28
N THR A 236 -12.60 -10.38 -22.17
CA THR A 236 -13.60 -11.42 -21.88
C THR A 236 -12.94 -12.76 -21.58
N VAL A 237 -11.86 -13.12 -22.28
CA VAL A 237 -11.08 -14.33 -22.00
C VAL A 237 -10.45 -14.28 -20.60
N LEU A 238 -9.90 -13.13 -20.21
CA LEU A 238 -9.18 -12.98 -18.93
C LEU A 238 -10.09 -12.76 -17.72
N PHE A 239 -11.24 -12.13 -17.95
CA PHE A 239 -12.23 -11.76 -16.95
C PHE A 239 -13.64 -12.25 -17.34
N PRO A 240 -13.84 -13.57 -17.55
CA PRO A 240 -15.11 -14.11 -18.05
C PRO A 240 -16.26 -13.91 -17.05
N LEU A 241 -15.94 -13.95 -15.75
CA LEU A 241 -16.89 -13.76 -14.64
C LEU A 241 -16.88 -12.33 -14.08
N GLY A 242 -16.34 -11.35 -14.83
CA GLY A 242 -16.25 -9.96 -14.39
C GLY A 242 -15.04 -9.67 -13.49
N LYS A 243 -15.24 -8.85 -12.44
CA LYS A 243 -14.16 -8.29 -11.60
C LYS A 243 -14.10 -9.01 -10.23
N PRO A 244 -13.21 -10.00 -10.04
CA PRO A 244 -13.22 -10.79 -8.80
C PRO A 244 -12.52 -10.15 -7.60
N TYR A 245 -11.79 -9.03 -7.78
CA TYR A 245 -11.06 -8.38 -6.69
C TYR A 245 -11.79 -7.13 -6.21
N ALA A 246 -12.36 -7.21 -5.01
CA ALA A 246 -12.97 -6.10 -4.28
C ALA A 246 -11.89 -5.29 -3.52
N PRO A 247 -12.15 -4.00 -3.22
CA PRO A 247 -11.30 -3.26 -2.29
C PRO A 247 -11.37 -3.87 -0.88
N PRO A 248 -10.40 -3.59 0.01
CA PRO A 248 -10.47 -3.98 1.41
C PRO A 248 -11.78 -3.50 2.06
N GLN A 249 -12.41 -4.35 2.86
CA GLN A 249 -13.68 -4.03 3.52
C GLN A 249 -13.48 -3.16 4.76
N ASP A 250 -14.47 -2.35 5.11
CA ASP A 250 -14.43 -1.44 6.27
C ASP A 250 -14.18 -2.18 7.59
N LYS A 251 -14.73 -3.40 7.74
CA LYS A 251 -14.45 -4.23 8.93
C LYS A 251 -12.95 -4.50 9.09
N LEU A 252 -12.28 -4.87 7.99
CA LEU A 252 -10.85 -5.12 8.01
C LEU A 252 -10.07 -3.83 8.30
N VAL A 253 -10.48 -2.70 7.72
CA VAL A 253 -9.89 -1.39 8.03
C VAL A 253 -10.03 -1.06 9.52
N GLY A 254 -11.19 -1.33 10.13
CA GLY A 254 -11.42 -1.17 11.56
C GLY A 254 -10.52 -2.06 12.42
N GLU A 255 -10.32 -3.33 12.02
CA GLU A 255 -9.38 -4.25 12.68
C GLU A 255 -7.94 -3.71 12.65
N LEU A 256 -7.50 -3.16 11.51
CA LEU A 256 -6.18 -2.52 11.40
C LEU A 256 -6.05 -1.29 12.30
N ALA A 257 -7.07 -0.43 12.33
CA ALA A 257 -7.08 0.73 13.20
C ALA A 257 -6.95 0.33 14.68
N GLN A 258 -7.66 -0.71 15.11
CA GLN A 258 -7.54 -1.24 16.46
C GLN A 258 -6.14 -1.78 16.77
N LEU A 259 -5.48 -2.46 15.82
CA LEU A 259 -4.09 -2.92 16.02
C LEU A 259 -3.11 -1.76 16.25
N LEU A 260 -3.32 -0.61 15.61
CA LEU A 260 -2.46 0.57 15.72
C LEU A 260 -2.79 1.46 16.92
N LEU A 261 -4.06 1.47 17.34
CA LEU A 261 -4.55 2.24 18.50
C LEU A 261 -4.33 1.53 19.84
N ASN A 262 -3.84 0.29 19.83
CA ASN A 262 -3.48 -0.45 21.03
C ASN A 262 -1.99 -0.77 21.04
N ASP A 263 -1.42 -0.87 22.24
CA ASP A 263 -0.06 -1.35 22.40
C ASP A 263 -0.02 -2.85 22.08
N SER A 264 0.66 -3.21 20.99
CA SER A 264 0.64 -4.57 20.45
C SER A 264 1.96 -4.96 19.81
N PRO A 265 2.36 -6.25 19.87
CA PRO A 265 3.56 -6.72 19.18
C PRO A 265 3.52 -6.49 17.66
N THR A 266 2.32 -6.39 17.07
CA THR A 266 2.14 -6.06 15.66
C THR A 266 2.54 -4.62 15.37
N ARG A 267 2.18 -3.67 16.25
CA ARG A 267 2.61 -2.27 16.16
C ARG A 267 4.13 -2.18 16.22
N ASP A 268 4.76 -2.84 17.19
CA ASP A 268 6.23 -2.86 17.36
C ASP A 268 6.95 -3.39 16.12
N ARG A 269 6.44 -4.47 15.53
CA ARG A 269 7.00 -5.01 14.27
C ARG A 269 6.81 -4.07 13.10
N LEU A 270 5.67 -3.38 13.01
CA LEU A 270 5.37 -2.45 11.92
C LEU A 270 6.24 -1.18 12.00
N THR A 271 6.54 -0.71 13.21
CA THR A 271 7.36 0.48 13.46
C THR A 271 8.84 0.14 13.68
N ALA A 272 9.25 -1.11 13.45
CA ALA A 272 10.63 -1.54 13.62
C ALA A 272 11.60 -0.67 12.77
N GLY A 273 12.57 -0.06 13.44
CA GLY A 273 13.55 0.83 12.82
C GLY A 273 13.13 2.30 12.74
N VAL A 274 11.93 2.65 13.22
CA VAL A 274 11.52 4.04 13.45
C VAL A 274 12.03 4.48 14.82
N TYR A 275 12.57 5.70 14.91
CA TYR A 275 12.94 6.29 16.19
C TYR A 275 11.68 6.65 16.98
N ILE A 276 11.50 6.03 18.13
CA ILE A 276 10.43 6.30 19.09
C ILE A 276 11.13 6.59 20.42
N ASN A 277 10.72 7.66 21.09
CA ASN A 277 11.27 8.07 22.37
C ASN A 277 10.14 8.40 23.36
N ASP A 278 10.45 8.32 24.65
CA ASP A 278 9.50 8.58 25.73
C ASP A 278 9.74 9.95 26.39
N ASN A 279 10.34 10.91 25.68
CA ASN A 279 10.55 12.26 26.19
C ASN A 279 9.27 13.09 26.01
N PRO A 280 8.62 13.56 27.09
CA PRO A 280 7.41 14.39 26.99
C PRO A 280 7.66 15.76 26.37
N GLU A 281 8.91 16.24 26.34
CA GLU A 281 9.28 17.55 25.74
C GLU A 281 9.64 17.43 24.26
N ASP A 282 9.84 16.21 23.74
CA ASP A 282 10.12 16.00 22.33
C ASP A 282 8.83 16.04 21.49
N ALA A 283 8.88 16.69 20.33
CA ALA A 283 7.73 16.87 19.45
C ALA A 283 7.06 15.55 19.02
N THR A 284 7.86 14.48 18.87
CA THR A 284 7.37 13.13 18.57
C THR A 284 7.16 12.29 19.82
N GLY A 285 8.02 12.44 20.84
CA GLY A 285 7.94 11.69 22.09
C GLY A 285 6.68 11.98 22.90
N ARG A 286 6.21 13.23 22.91
CA ARG A 286 4.95 13.61 23.58
C ARG A 286 3.74 12.83 23.07
N ILE A 287 3.74 12.41 21.81
CA ILE A 287 2.66 11.61 21.22
C ILE A 287 2.68 10.19 21.79
N GLU A 288 3.86 9.57 21.93
CA GLU A 288 4.00 8.23 22.51
C GLU A 288 3.68 8.22 24.01
N VAL A 289 4.10 9.26 24.74
CA VAL A 289 3.76 9.45 26.16
C VAL A 289 2.25 9.55 26.34
N ALA A 290 1.59 10.38 25.53
CA ALA A 290 0.13 10.51 25.56
C ALA A 290 -0.58 9.19 25.18
N PHE A 291 -0.10 8.50 24.15
CA PHE A 291 -0.63 7.19 23.74
C PHE A 291 -0.63 6.18 24.89
N LYS A 292 0.52 6.01 25.57
CA LYS A 292 0.64 5.09 26.71
C LYS A 292 -0.24 5.51 27.89
N ALA A 293 -0.25 6.80 28.23
CA ALA A 293 -1.06 7.31 29.34
C ALA A 293 -2.56 7.11 29.11
N VAL A 294 -3.05 7.39 27.89
CA VAL A 294 -4.46 7.18 27.51
C VAL A 294 -4.84 5.70 27.56
N LEU A 295 -3.97 4.81 27.08
CA LEU A 295 -4.22 3.37 27.15
C LEU A 295 -4.29 2.85 28.59
N MET A 296 -3.44 3.35 29.48
CA MET A 296 -3.49 3.00 30.90
C MET A 296 -4.76 3.52 31.59
N ALA A 297 -5.27 4.68 31.18
CA ALA A 297 -6.48 5.28 31.73
C ALA A 297 -7.79 4.70 31.15
N ALA A 298 -7.76 4.08 29.97
CA ALA A 298 -8.94 3.59 29.26
C ALA A 298 -9.87 2.65 30.09
N PRO A 299 -9.37 1.70 30.91
CA PRO A 299 -10.23 0.90 31.77
C PRO A 299 -10.98 1.73 32.83
N VAL A 300 -10.37 2.81 33.32
CA VAL A 300 -10.96 3.72 34.30
C VAL A 300 -12.01 4.61 33.63
N GLU A 301 -11.72 5.14 32.44
CA GLU A 301 -12.71 5.87 31.63
C GLU A 301 -13.94 5.01 31.34
N ALA A 302 -13.75 3.72 31.05
CA ALA A 302 -14.84 2.78 30.83
C ALA A 302 -15.72 2.59 32.08
N LYS A 303 -15.14 2.56 33.29
CA LYS A 303 -15.91 2.52 34.56
C LYS A 303 -16.76 3.76 34.74
N ILE A 304 -16.18 4.95 34.51
CA ILE A 304 -16.89 6.24 34.59
C ILE A 304 -18.04 6.26 33.59
N HIS A 305 -17.80 5.88 32.33
CA HIS A 305 -18.85 5.81 31.31
C HIS A 305 -19.95 4.80 31.65
N ALA A 306 -19.61 3.65 32.23
CA ALA A 306 -20.58 2.67 32.67
C ALA A 306 -21.47 3.22 33.80
N ALA A 307 -20.88 3.89 34.80
CA ALA A 307 -21.62 4.53 35.88
C ALA A 307 -22.52 5.66 35.38
N GLN A 308 -22.06 6.47 34.42
CA GLN A 308 -22.89 7.50 33.78
C GLN A 308 -24.08 6.90 33.03
N LYS A 309 -23.89 5.76 32.36
CA LYS A 309 -24.97 5.07 31.64
C LYS A 309 -26.00 4.46 32.59
N GLN A 310 -25.56 4.03 33.78
CA GLN A 310 -26.42 3.48 34.83
C GLN A 310 -27.16 4.57 35.63
N GLY A 311 -26.79 5.84 35.45
CA GLY A 311 -27.37 6.96 36.19
C GLY A 311 -26.72 7.20 37.55
N ASP A 312 -25.65 6.47 37.89
CA ASP A 312 -24.93 6.59 39.15
C ASP A 312 -24.00 7.81 39.18
N LEU A 313 -23.67 8.37 38.02
CA LEU A 313 -22.76 9.51 37.87
C LEU A 313 -23.28 10.50 36.82
N ASP A 314 -23.23 11.79 37.14
CA ASP A 314 -23.63 12.83 36.20
C ASP A 314 -22.54 13.13 35.18
N LYS A 315 -22.94 13.65 34.02
CA LYS A 315 -22.01 14.15 33.00
C LYS A 315 -21.61 15.57 33.34
N GLY A 316 -20.31 15.86 33.30
CA GLY A 316 -19.76 17.17 33.63
C GLY A 316 -18.41 17.40 32.97
N THR A 317 -17.65 18.37 33.49
CA THR A 317 -16.24 18.53 33.13
C THR A 317 -15.44 17.36 33.67
N LEU A 318 -14.30 17.04 33.04
CA LEU A 318 -13.45 15.94 33.50
C LEU A 318 -13.13 16.04 35.00
N ALA A 319 -12.69 17.22 35.46
CA ALA A 319 -12.39 17.46 36.86
C ALA A 319 -13.61 17.16 37.77
N SER A 320 -14.78 17.72 37.45
CA SER A 320 -15.99 17.48 38.25
C SER A 320 -16.44 16.02 38.26
N THR A 321 -16.24 15.31 37.14
CA THR A 321 -16.62 13.91 36.99
C THR A 321 -15.67 13.00 37.76
N ILE A 322 -14.35 13.28 37.75
CA ILE A 322 -13.36 12.56 38.57
C ILE A 322 -13.65 12.74 40.06
N ASP A 323 -13.86 13.98 40.51
CA ASP A 323 -14.15 14.28 41.92
C ASP A 323 -15.43 13.59 42.40
N SER A 324 -16.48 13.63 41.57
CA SER A 324 -17.74 12.96 41.87
C SER A 324 -17.62 11.43 41.86
N ALA A 325 -16.80 10.88 40.97
CA ALA A 325 -16.54 9.44 40.91
C ALA A 325 -15.74 8.94 42.12
N LEU A 326 -14.77 9.73 42.59
CA LEU A 326 -14.05 9.49 43.85
C LEU A 326 -14.98 9.54 45.06
N ALA A 327 -15.81 10.60 45.16
CA ALA A 327 -16.76 10.76 46.27
C ALA A 327 -17.79 9.62 46.35
N LYS A 328 -18.18 9.07 45.19
CA LYS A 328 -19.09 7.92 45.09
C LYS A 328 -18.39 6.56 45.14
N ASN A 329 -17.07 6.52 45.36
CA ASN A 329 -16.25 5.30 45.37
C ASN A 329 -16.36 4.45 44.09
N ILE A 330 -16.65 5.08 42.94
CA ILE A 330 -16.67 4.41 41.64
C ILE A 330 -15.24 4.12 41.16
N ILE A 331 -14.32 5.01 41.51
CA ILE A 331 -12.88 4.89 41.27
C ILE A 331 -12.10 5.18 42.55
N ASN A 332 -10.85 4.75 42.62
CA ASN A 332 -9.94 5.08 43.72
C ASN A 332 -8.97 6.24 43.37
N GLN A 333 -8.19 6.68 44.35
CA GLN A 333 -7.25 7.80 44.19
C GLN A 333 -6.20 7.57 43.09
N ALA A 334 -5.63 6.37 43.00
CA ALA A 334 -4.65 6.04 41.97
C ALA A 334 -5.27 6.05 40.56
N GLU A 335 -6.52 5.60 40.43
CA GLU A 335 -7.28 5.65 39.19
C GLU A 335 -7.61 7.10 38.77
N ALA A 336 -7.89 7.98 39.71
CA ALA A 336 -8.05 9.41 39.44
C ALA A 336 -6.74 10.06 38.97
N GLU A 337 -5.61 9.74 39.60
CA GLU A 337 -4.29 10.23 39.18
C GLU A 337 -3.92 9.77 37.76
N LEU A 338 -4.28 8.54 37.39
CA LEU A 338 -4.12 8.04 36.02
C LEU A 338 -4.89 8.89 35.00
N LEU A 339 -6.15 9.24 35.30
CA LEU A 339 -6.97 10.08 34.42
C LEU A 339 -6.40 11.49 34.28
N HIS A 340 -5.94 12.10 35.38
CA HIS A 340 -5.29 13.41 35.33
C HIS A 340 -4.01 13.40 34.50
N THR A 341 -3.18 12.37 34.69
CA THR A 341 -1.93 12.20 33.92
C THR A 341 -2.23 12.02 32.44
N ALA A 342 -3.22 11.19 32.09
CA ALA A 342 -3.65 10.97 30.71
C ALA A 342 -4.20 12.26 30.07
N GLU A 343 -5.00 13.04 30.80
CA GLU A 343 -5.51 14.32 30.31
C GLU A 343 -4.41 15.32 30.02
N GLN A 344 -3.46 15.45 30.94
CA GLN A 344 -2.33 16.36 30.80
C GLN A 344 -1.48 15.98 29.58
N ALA A 345 -1.14 14.69 29.44
CA ALA A 345 -0.38 14.21 28.30
C ALA A 345 -1.14 14.37 26.98
N ARG A 346 -2.45 14.10 26.96
CA ARG A 346 -3.31 14.29 25.78
C ARG A 346 -3.37 15.76 25.37
N SER A 347 -3.57 16.66 26.33
CA SER A 347 -3.60 18.11 26.10
C SER A 347 -2.27 18.60 25.51
N GLU A 348 -1.16 18.10 26.05
CA GLU A 348 0.18 18.42 25.54
C GLU A 348 0.40 17.90 24.12
N ALA A 349 -0.06 16.68 23.81
CA ALA A 349 0.07 16.08 22.48
C ALA A 349 -0.72 16.82 21.39
N ILE A 350 -1.89 17.37 21.72
CA ILE A 350 -2.74 18.10 20.76
C ILE A 350 -2.49 19.62 20.76
N ARG A 351 -1.61 20.12 21.63
CA ARG A 351 -1.31 21.55 21.73
C ARG A 351 -0.72 22.08 20.42
N VAL A 352 -1.27 23.19 19.97
CA VAL A 352 -0.77 23.99 18.85
C VAL A 352 0.19 25.04 19.41
N ASP A 353 1.34 25.20 18.76
CA ASP A 353 2.27 26.28 19.12
C ASP A 353 1.62 27.64 18.84
N ASP A 354 1.77 28.57 19.76
CA ASP A 354 1.32 29.96 19.64
C ASP A 354 2.53 30.87 19.83
N PHE A 355 2.56 31.98 19.08
CA PHE A 355 3.69 32.90 19.04
C PHE A 355 3.17 34.32 19.24
N ASP A 356 3.78 35.04 20.17
CA ASP A 356 3.48 36.46 20.33
C ASP A 356 3.92 37.25 19.08
N PRO A 357 3.25 38.36 18.73
CA PRO A 357 3.60 39.15 17.55
C PRO A 357 5.05 39.65 17.49
N GLY A 358 5.77 39.65 18.61
CA GLY A 358 7.19 40.02 18.68
C GLY A 358 8.18 38.87 18.41
N GLU A 359 7.70 37.62 18.30
CA GLU A 359 8.52 36.42 18.09
C GLU A 359 8.45 35.87 16.65
N LEU A 360 7.52 36.40 15.84
CA LEU A 360 7.36 36.14 14.40
C LEU A 360 8.28 37.04 13.56
#